data_AF-A0A0R0BIH7-F1
#
_entry.id   AF-A0A0R0BIH7-F1
#
_cell.length_a   1.000
_cell.length_b   1.000
_cell.length_c   1.000
_cell.angle_alpha   90.00
_cell.angle_beta   90.00
_cell.angle_gamma   90.00
#
_symmetry.space_group_name_H-M   'P 1'
#
loop_
_entity.id
_entity.type
_entity.pdbx_description
1 polymer ?
#
loop_
_entity_poly.entity_id
_entity_poly.type
_entity_poly.pdbx_seq_one_letter_code
_entity_poly.pdbx_strand_id
1 'polypeptide(L)'
;MPPHTDDLRIQQLQPLTPPAHLMSLLPCDEAVSQTVADARNALHRILHGADDRLAVVIGPCSIHDPVAAMDYARRLQPLRAQLGDALEIVMRVYFEKPRTTVGWKGLINDPDLDGSFNINKGLRIARGLLRDINALGLPAGVEFLDVISPQYIADLVAWGAIGARTTESQVHRELASGLSCPVGFKNGTGGDIKIAADAVGAASHPHHFLSVTKEGGTAIVSTAGNPDCHVILRGGKTPNFDAASVQAASAVLATSGLPARLMIDASHANSSKKPENQPAVVADIAAQIAGGEQRIVGVMVESHLVAGRQDLVDGQPLAYGQSITDGCIGWEDSVAVLHTLAQAVRARRAKQEAA
;
A
#
# COMPACT_ATOMS: atom_id res chain seq x y z
N MET A 1 16.14 -0.59 49.59
CA MET A 1 15.91 -1.27 48.30
C MET A 1 16.37 -0.34 47.19
N PRO A 2 16.99 -0.85 46.12
CA PRO A 2 17.26 -0.03 44.94
C PRO A 2 15.93 0.51 44.36
N PRO A 3 15.93 1.70 43.73
CA PRO A 3 14.74 2.25 43.09
C PRO A 3 14.28 1.32 41.97
N HIS A 4 12.96 1.10 41.88
CA HIS A 4 12.35 0.40 40.75
C HIS A 4 12.38 1.32 39.53
N THR A 5 13.04 0.90 38.46
CA THR A 5 13.24 1.70 37.24
C THR A 5 12.62 1.05 35.99
N ASP A 6 12.13 -0.18 36.11
CA ASP A 6 11.61 -0.97 35.00
C ASP A 6 10.08 -0.86 34.88
N ASP A 7 9.54 -0.98 33.66
CA ASP A 7 8.10 -1.04 33.37
C ASP A 7 7.19 -0.01 34.07
N LEU A 8 7.73 1.14 34.48
CA LEU A 8 7.00 2.16 35.27
C LEU A 8 5.77 2.75 34.57
N ARG A 9 5.65 2.56 33.26
CA ARG A 9 4.56 3.03 32.41
C ARG A 9 3.90 1.92 31.59
N ILE A 10 4.18 0.66 31.92
CA ILE A 10 3.58 -0.51 31.26
C ILE A 10 2.41 -0.98 32.10
N GLN A 11 1.20 -0.91 31.53
CA GLN A 11 -0.01 -1.37 32.22
C GLN A 11 -0.14 -2.89 32.21
N GLN A 12 0.23 -3.52 31.10
CA GLN A 12 0.11 -4.96 30.89
C GLN A 12 1.04 -5.44 29.79
N LEU A 13 1.54 -6.67 29.92
CA LEU A 13 2.20 -7.42 28.86
C LEU A 13 1.39 -8.68 28.56
N GLN A 14 1.07 -8.88 27.29
CA GLN A 14 0.39 -10.08 26.80
C GLN A 14 1.20 -10.69 25.66
N PRO A 15 1.36 -12.03 25.62
CA PRO A 15 2.07 -12.69 24.53
C PRO A 15 1.27 -12.60 23.22
N LEU A 16 2.00 -12.38 22.13
CA LEU A 16 1.45 -12.48 20.77
C LEU A 16 1.58 -13.92 20.28
N THR A 17 0.57 -14.41 19.55
CA THR A 17 0.61 -15.73 18.91
C THR A 17 1.79 -15.79 17.94
N PRO A 18 2.68 -16.79 17.98
CA PRO A 18 3.80 -16.87 17.04
C PRO A 18 3.36 -16.86 15.57
N PRO A 19 4.11 -16.21 14.66
CA PRO A 19 3.77 -16.20 13.23
C PRO A 19 3.56 -17.59 12.63
N ALA A 20 4.41 -18.56 12.95
CA ALA A 20 4.32 -19.94 12.46
C ALA A 20 2.98 -20.61 12.76
N HIS A 21 2.37 -20.27 13.91
CA HIS A 21 1.04 -20.79 14.27
C HIS A 21 -0.04 -20.24 13.34
N LEU A 22 -0.03 -18.93 13.06
CA LEU A 22 -1.01 -18.36 12.13
C LEU A 22 -0.76 -18.81 10.68
N MET A 23 0.50 -19.01 10.30
CA MET A 23 0.86 -19.53 8.98
C MET A 23 0.41 -20.99 8.79
N SER A 24 0.43 -21.82 9.83
CA SER A 24 -0.09 -23.20 9.74
C SER A 24 -1.61 -23.26 9.68
N LEU A 25 -2.32 -22.39 10.40
CA LEU A 25 -3.78 -22.29 10.35
C LEU A 25 -4.31 -21.70 9.05
N LEU A 26 -3.57 -20.77 8.47
CA LEU A 26 -3.94 -20.02 7.26
C LEU A 26 -2.77 -20.08 6.27
N PRO A 27 -2.55 -21.24 5.61
CA PRO A 27 -1.42 -21.43 4.73
C PRO A 27 -1.53 -20.58 3.46
N CYS A 28 -0.36 -20.18 2.95
CA CYS A 28 -0.21 -19.70 1.57
C CYS A 28 -0.12 -20.95 0.69
N ASP A 29 -1.26 -21.40 0.17
CA ASP A 29 -1.32 -22.57 -0.71
C ASP A 29 -0.84 -22.22 -2.14
N GLU A 30 -0.84 -23.21 -3.03
CA GLU A 30 -0.31 -23.06 -4.38
C GLU A 30 -0.99 -21.92 -5.15
N ALA A 31 -2.34 -21.86 -5.16
CA ALA A 31 -3.08 -20.84 -5.91
C ALA A 31 -2.84 -19.42 -5.36
N VAL A 32 -2.80 -19.29 -4.03
CA VAL A 32 -2.49 -18.04 -3.34
C VAL A 32 -1.05 -17.60 -3.65
N SER A 33 -0.09 -18.52 -3.51
CA SER A 33 1.33 -18.22 -3.74
C SER A 33 1.62 -17.85 -5.20
N GLN A 34 0.94 -18.49 -6.16
CA GLN A 34 1.06 -18.19 -7.58
C GLN A 34 0.56 -16.77 -7.87
N THR A 35 -0.59 -16.38 -7.31
CA THR A 35 -1.13 -15.01 -7.46
C THR A 35 -0.16 -13.95 -6.94
N VAL A 36 0.46 -14.19 -5.78
CA VAL A 36 1.46 -13.28 -5.20
C VAL A 36 2.73 -13.23 -6.05
N ALA A 37 3.25 -14.39 -6.46
CA ALA A 37 4.48 -14.49 -7.25
C ALA A 37 4.33 -13.80 -8.62
N ASP A 38 3.23 -14.06 -9.32
CA ASP A 38 2.96 -13.46 -10.63
C ASP A 38 2.81 -11.93 -10.53
N ALA A 39 2.10 -11.45 -9.52
CA ALA A 39 1.94 -10.02 -9.30
C ALA A 39 3.29 -9.35 -8.95
N ARG A 40 4.12 -9.96 -8.10
CA ARG A 40 5.47 -9.44 -7.80
C ARG A 40 6.34 -9.38 -9.05
N ASN A 41 6.30 -10.42 -9.88
CA ASN A 41 7.04 -10.46 -11.14
C ASN A 41 6.54 -9.41 -12.14
N ALA A 42 5.22 -9.23 -12.26
CA ALA A 42 4.63 -8.19 -13.10
C ALA A 42 5.06 -6.79 -12.64
N LEU A 43 4.95 -6.50 -11.34
CA LEU A 43 5.36 -5.22 -10.77
C LEU A 43 6.86 -4.97 -10.93
N HIS A 44 7.70 -6.00 -10.74
CA HIS A 44 9.13 -5.92 -11.03
C HIS A 44 9.38 -5.50 -12.49
N ARG A 45 8.75 -6.17 -13.45
CA ARG A 45 8.91 -5.83 -14.88
C ARG A 45 8.45 -4.41 -15.20
N ILE A 46 7.33 -3.95 -14.63
CA ILE A 46 6.84 -2.58 -14.79
C ILE A 46 7.86 -1.59 -14.22
N LEU A 47 8.31 -1.81 -12.99
CA LEU A 47 9.29 -0.95 -12.34
C LEU A 47 10.58 -0.86 -13.14
N HIS A 48 11.05 -1.97 -13.72
CA HIS A 48 12.28 -2.00 -14.52
C HIS A 48 12.10 -1.70 -16.01
N GLY A 49 10.91 -1.26 -16.44
CA GLY A 49 10.63 -0.85 -17.82
C GLY A 49 10.57 -1.99 -18.84
N ALA A 50 10.46 -3.24 -18.37
CA ALA A 50 10.31 -4.45 -19.19
C ALA A 50 8.84 -4.84 -19.46
N ASP A 51 7.92 -4.05 -18.92
CA ASP A 51 6.47 -4.11 -19.15
C ASP A 51 5.95 -2.68 -19.14
N ASP A 52 5.17 -2.29 -20.14
CA ASP A 52 4.65 -0.93 -20.26
C ASP A 52 3.35 -0.74 -19.46
N ARG A 53 2.73 -1.80 -18.94
CA ARG A 53 1.51 -1.68 -18.14
C ARG A 53 1.68 -0.76 -16.94
N LEU A 54 0.58 -0.18 -16.48
CA LEU A 54 0.55 0.70 -15.32
C LEU A 54 0.19 -0.09 -14.07
N ALA A 55 0.99 0.01 -13.02
CA ALA A 55 0.62 -0.55 -11.71
C ALA A 55 -0.49 0.31 -11.07
N VAL A 56 -1.61 -0.30 -10.68
CA VAL A 56 -2.74 0.43 -10.07
C VAL A 56 -3.06 -0.17 -8.71
N VAL A 57 -2.74 0.55 -7.63
CA VAL A 57 -3.07 0.17 -6.25
C VAL A 57 -4.38 0.86 -5.87
N ILE A 58 -5.49 0.12 -5.89
CA ILE A 58 -6.84 0.68 -5.71
C ILE A 58 -7.64 -0.11 -4.67
N GLY A 59 -8.34 0.60 -3.79
CA GLY A 59 -9.21 -0.01 -2.78
C GLY A 59 -9.43 0.90 -1.57
N PRO A 60 -10.05 0.39 -0.49
CA PRO A 60 -10.45 1.23 0.63
C PRO A 60 -9.27 1.92 1.32
N CYS A 61 -9.51 3.09 1.93
CA CYS A 61 -8.49 3.77 2.73
C CYS A 61 -7.92 2.86 3.83
N SER A 62 -8.81 2.18 4.55
CA SER A 62 -8.50 1.08 5.47
C SER A 62 -9.66 0.09 5.54
N ILE A 63 -9.36 -1.18 5.83
CA ILE A 63 -10.34 -2.26 5.96
C ILE A 63 -10.80 -2.35 7.41
N HIS A 64 -12.09 -2.17 7.67
CA HIS A 64 -12.71 -2.39 8.98
C HIS A 64 -13.70 -3.56 8.96
N ASP A 65 -14.27 -3.89 7.80
CA ASP A 65 -15.18 -5.01 7.59
C ASP A 65 -14.63 -5.98 6.53
N PRO A 66 -14.17 -7.19 6.91
CA PRO A 66 -13.72 -8.22 5.98
C PRO A 66 -14.79 -8.66 4.96
N VAL A 67 -16.08 -8.58 5.31
CA VAL A 67 -17.18 -8.96 4.41
C VAL A 67 -17.28 -7.97 3.26
N ALA A 68 -17.37 -6.66 3.56
CA ALA A 68 -17.34 -5.61 2.54
C ALA A 68 -16.04 -5.61 1.72
N ALA A 69 -14.90 -5.95 2.33
CA ALA A 69 -13.63 -6.07 1.61
C ALA A 69 -13.67 -7.19 0.57
N MET A 70 -14.24 -8.34 0.90
CA MET A 70 -14.40 -9.46 -0.05
C MET A 70 -15.45 -9.18 -1.14
N ASP A 71 -16.51 -8.43 -0.85
CA ASP A 71 -17.44 -7.95 -1.89
C ASP A 71 -16.70 -7.04 -2.87
N TYR A 72 -15.96 -6.04 -2.37
CA TYR A 72 -15.12 -5.19 -3.21
C TYR A 72 -14.12 -5.99 -4.04
N ALA A 73 -13.43 -6.98 -3.45
CA ALA A 73 -12.48 -7.85 -4.16
C ALA A 73 -13.13 -8.63 -5.30
N ARG A 74 -14.32 -9.21 -5.07
CA ARG A 74 -15.08 -9.95 -6.09
C ARG A 74 -15.53 -9.07 -7.25
N ARG A 75 -15.77 -7.78 -7.01
CA ARG A 75 -16.09 -6.82 -8.08
C ARG A 75 -14.85 -6.34 -8.83
N LEU A 76 -13.71 -6.20 -8.14
CA LEU A 76 -12.45 -5.72 -8.74
C LEU A 76 -11.76 -6.79 -9.59
N GLN A 77 -11.85 -8.07 -9.20
CA GLN A 77 -11.17 -9.16 -9.89
C GLN A 77 -11.52 -9.27 -11.39
N PRO A 78 -12.80 -9.19 -11.81
CA PRO A 78 -13.13 -9.20 -13.25
C PRO A 78 -12.52 -8.03 -14.02
N LEU A 79 -12.40 -6.85 -13.39
CA LEU A 79 -11.77 -5.68 -14.01
C LEU A 79 -10.26 -5.87 -14.17
N ARG A 80 -9.59 -6.52 -13.21
CA ARG A 80 -8.18 -6.93 -13.35
C ARG A 80 -7.98 -7.80 -14.58
N ALA A 81 -8.85 -8.80 -14.77
CA ALA A 81 -8.78 -9.67 -15.95
C ALA A 81 -9.06 -8.90 -17.25
N GLN A 82 -10.11 -8.07 -17.27
CA GLN A 82 -10.54 -7.32 -18.46
C GLN A 82 -9.52 -6.26 -18.90
N LEU A 83 -8.84 -5.61 -17.96
CA LEU A 83 -7.91 -4.50 -18.23
C LEU A 83 -6.44 -4.92 -18.13
N GLY A 84 -6.18 -6.23 -18.02
CA GLY A 84 -4.85 -6.80 -17.77
C GLY A 84 -3.84 -6.57 -18.90
N ASP A 85 -4.28 -6.17 -20.09
CA ASP A 85 -3.42 -5.76 -21.21
C ASP A 85 -2.76 -4.38 -21.01
N ALA A 86 -3.32 -3.56 -20.10
CA ALA A 86 -2.93 -2.19 -19.88
C ALA A 86 -2.56 -1.91 -18.40
N LEU A 87 -3.20 -2.60 -17.46
CA LEU A 87 -3.07 -2.35 -16.03
C LEU A 87 -2.63 -3.62 -15.28
N GLU A 88 -1.77 -3.45 -14.29
CA GLU A 88 -1.53 -4.43 -13.24
C GLU A 88 -2.26 -3.95 -11.97
N ILE A 89 -3.51 -4.43 -11.80
CA ILE A 89 -4.38 -4.01 -10.69
C ILE A 89 -4.04 -4.80 -9.42
N VAL A 90 -3.73 -4.07 -8.35
CA VAL A 90 -3.49 -4.58 -7.00
C VAL A 90 -4.53 -3.99 -6.06
N MET A 91 -5.24 -4.83 -5.30
CA MET A 91 -6.18 -4.36 -4.30
C MET A 91 -5.44 -3.74 -3.13
N ARG A 92 -5.83 -2.53 -2.73
CA ARG A 92 -5.36 -1.88 -1.51
C ARG A 92 -6.05 -2.52 -0.28
N VAL A 93 -5.28 -3.22 0.55
CA VAL A 93 -5.76 -3.93 1.76
C VAL A 93 -5.03 -3.41 3.00
N TYR A 94 -5.28 -2.14 3.36
CA TYR A 94 -4.60 -1.49 4.47
C TYR A 94 -5.38 -1.73 5.76
N PHE A 95 -4.72 -2.21 6.81
CA PHE A 95 -5.40 -2.52 8.07
C PHE A 95 -5.47 -1.36 9.05
N GLU A 96 -4.56 -0.39 8.94
CA GLU A 96 -4.48 0.74 9.86
C GLU A 96 -4.22 2.03 9.09
N LYS A 97 -4.71 3.14 9.66
CA LYS A 97 -4.31 4.49 9.28
C LYS A 97 -3.48 5.10 10.41
N PRO A 98 -2.19 5.44 10.21
CA PRO A 98 -1.42 6.12 11.25
C PRO A 98 -2.02 7.50 11.53
N ARG A 99 -2.35 7.77 12.80
CA ARG A 99 -2.97 9.02 13.26
C ARG A 99 -2.20 9.62 14.44
N THR A 100 -2.14 10.95 14.48
CA THR A 100 -1.57 11.74 15.59
C THR A 100 -2.62 12.10 16.65
N THR A 101 -3.91 11.82 16.38
CA THR A 101 -5.04 12.03 17.29
C THR A 101 -5.64 10.69 17.74
N VAL A 102 -6.41 10.72 18.82
CA VAL A 102 -7.18 9.56 19.31
C VAL A 102 -8.21 9.12 18.25
N GLY A 103 -8.35 7.82 18.07
CA GLY A 103 -9.30 7.18 17.15
C GLY A 103 -8.95 5.70 16.95
N TRP A 104 -9.83 4.96 16.28
CA TRP A 104 -9.63 3.55 15.91
C TRP A 104 -8.22 3.25 15.38
N LYS A 105 -7.63 2.14 15.85
CA LYS A 105 -6.22 1.79 15.58
C LYS A 105 -6.04 0.78 14.45
N GLY A 106 -7.09 0.50 13.70
CA GLY A 106 -7.04 -0.43 12.59
C GLY A 106 -7.44 -1.86 12.96
N LEU A 107 -7.72 -2.68 11.96
CA LEU A 107 -8.29 -4.02 12.10
C LEU A 107 -7.37 -5.00 12.83
N ILE A 108 -6.05 -4.85 12.67
CA ILE A 108 -5.10 -5.68 13.39
C ILE A 108 -5.15 -5.34 14.87
N ASN A 109 -5.12 -4.04 15.23
CA ASN A 109 -5.07 -3.63 16.62
C ASN A 109 -6.41 -3.81 17.32
N ASP A 110 -7.50 -3.40 16.70
CA ASP A 110 -8.84 -3.31 17.29
C ASP A 110 -9.91 -3.85 16.32
N PRO A 111 -9.98 -5.17 16.13
CA PRO A 111 -10.84 -5.79 15.12
C PRO A 111 -12.34 -5.66 15.42
N ASP A 112 -12.70 -5.39 16.67
CA ASP A 112 -14.08 -5.32 17.15
C ASP A 112 -14.64 -3.90 17.17
N LEU A 113 -13.82 -2.90 16.81
CA LEU A 113 -14.19 -1.48 16.75
C LEU A 113 -14.66 -0.91 18.11
N ASP A 114 -14.26 -1.55 19.21
CA ASP A 114 -14.73 -1.27 20.57
C ASP A 114 -13.60 -0.86 21.54
N GLY A 115 -12.35 -0.79 21.06
CA GLY A 115 -11.18 -0.46 21.87
C GLY A 115 -10.71 -1.61 22.76
N SER A 116 -11.12 -2.86 22.49
CA SER A 116 -10.69 -4.05 23.24
C SER A 116 -9.24 -4.48 22.96
N PHE A 117 -8.66 -3.99 21.85
CA PHE A 117 -7.30 -4.30 21.42
C PHE A 117 -6.99 -5.80 21.25
N ASN A 118 -7.92 -6.58 20.68
CA ASN A 118 -7.71 -8.02 20.48
C ASN A 118 -6.76 -8.33 19.29
N ILE A 119 -5.47 -8.05 19.46
CA ILE A 119 -4.46 -8.12 18.39
C ILE A 119 -4.34 -9.53 17.79
N ASN A 120 -4.40 -10.58 18.62
CA ASN A 120 -4.34 -11.96 18.15
C ASN A 120 -5.50 -12.29 17.19
N LYS A 121 -6.72 -11.82 17.50
CA LYS A 121 -7.87 -11.93 16.61
C LYS A 121 -7.67 -11.10 15.35
N GLY A 122 -7.19 -9.86 15.47
CA GLY A 122 -6.94 -8.97 14.34
C GLY A 122 -5.93 -9.54 13.34
N LEU A 123 -4.81 -10.11 13.81
CA LEU A 123 -3.82 -10.78 12.96
C LEU A 123 -4.41 -11.98 12.21
N ARG A 124 -5.23 -12.79 12.89
CA ARG A 124 -5.93 -13.93 12.26
C ARG A 124 -6.88 -13.44 11.16
N ILE A 125 -7.66 -12.39 11.42
CA ILE A 125 -8.58 -11.81 10.44
C ILE A 125 -7.81 -11.23 9.25
N ALA A 126 -6.77 -10.43 9.50
CA ALA A 126 -5.96 -9.80 8.47
C ALA A 126 -5.30 -10.83 7.55
N ARG A 127 -4.68 -11.87 8.11
CA ARG A 127 -4.07 -12.95 7.32
C ARG A 127 -5.11 -13.73 6.53
N GLY A 128 -6.25 -14.06 7.14
CA GLY A 128 -7.34 -14.77 6.47
C GLY A 128 -7.87 -13.98 5.27
N LEU A 129 -8.09 -12.68 5.45
CA LEU A 129 -8.55 -11.80 4.38
C LEU A 129 -7.56 -11.72 3.22
N LEU A 130 -6.26 -11.53 3.50
CA LEU A 130 -5.23 -11.50 2.45
C LEU A 130 -5.18 -12.82 1.67
N ARG A 131 -5.25 -13.96 2.37
CA ARG A 131 -5.29 -15.28 1.74
C ARG A 131 -6.51 -15.40 0.83
N ASP A 132 -7.69 -15.05 1.33
CA ASP A 132 -8.95 -15.21 0.60
C ASP A 132 -9.03 -14.27 -0.62
N ILE A 133 -8.46 -13.05 -0.54
CA ILE A 133 -8.32 -12.14 -1.68
C ILE A 133 -7.39 -12.73 -2.75
N ASN A 134 -6.21 -13.22 -2.36
CA ASN A 134 -5.27 -13.85 -3.30
C ASN A 134 -5.84 -15.13 -3.90
N ALA A 135 -6.65 -15.90 -3.17
CA ALA A 135 -7.32 -17.09 -3.69
C ALA A 135 -8.34 -16.78 -4.81
N LEU A 136 -8.83 -15.53 -4.92
CA LEU A 136 -9.62 -15.07 -6.05
C LEU A 136 -8.77 -14.79 -7.31
N GLY A 137 -7.43 -14.85 -7.21
CA GLY A 137 -6.54 -14.37 -8.26
C GLY A 137 -6.46 -12.84 -8.30
N LEU A 138 -6.67 -12.14 -7.18
CA LEU A 138 -6.49 -10.69 -7.04
C LEU A 138 -5.34 -10.44 -6.03
N PRO A 139 -4.29 -9.68 -6.38
CA PRO A 139 -3.17 -9.49 -5.49
C PRO A 139 -3.47 -8.39 -4.47
N ALA A 140 -2.91 -8.50 -3.28
CA ALA A 140 -3.07 -7.52 -2.22
C ALA A 140 -1.82 -6.64 -2.03
N GLY A 141 -2.04 -5.34 -1.84
CA GLY A 141 -1.05 -4.36 -1.45
C GLY A 141 -1.33 -3.79 -0.07
N VAL A 142 -0.30 -3.65 0.77
CA VAL A 142 -0.43 -3.21 2.17
C VAL A 142 0.57 -2.11 2.53
N GLU A 143 0.31 -1.37 3.61
CA GLU A 143 1.31 -0.51 4.25
C GLU A 143 1.85 -1.19 5.50
N PHE A 144 3.18 -1.18 5.64
CA PHE A 144 3.86 -1.75 6.81
C PHE A 144 4.21 -0.62 7.79
N LEU A 145 3.62 -0.68 8.98
CA LEU A 145 3.73 0.37 10.01
C LEU A 145 4.67 0.00 11.17
N ASP A 146 5.06 -1.26 11.26
CA ASP A 146 5.95 -1.79 12.29
C ASP A 146 6.81 -2.94 11.73
N VAL A 147 7.76 -3.41 12.53
CA VAL A 147 8.77 -4.40 12.13
C VAL A 147 8.45 -5.84 12.56
N ILE A 148 7.28 -6.08 13.14
CA ILE A 148 6.82 -7.37 13.66
C ILE A 148 5.68 -7.92 12.79
N SER A 149 4.65 -7.13 12.51
CA SER A 149 3.50 -7.52 11.71
C SER A 149 3.85 -8.10 10.32
N PRO A 150 4.92 -7.67 9.61
CA PRO A 150 5.30 -8.31 8.35
C PRO A 150 5.55 -9.82 8.47
N GLN A 151 6.01 -10.31 9.63
CA GLN A 151 6.25 -11.75 9.83
C GLN A 151 4.97 -12.59 9.72
N TYR A 152 3.80 -11.97 9.90
CA TYR A 152 2.49 -12.62 9.89
C TYR A 152 1.80 -12.61 8.54
N ILE A 153 2.14 -11.67 7.66
CA ILE A 153 1.33 -11.38 6.46
C ILE A 153 2.14 -11.18 5.18
N ALA A 154 3.45 -10.91 5.26
CA ALA A 154 4.22 -10.48 4.09
C ALA A 154 4.33 -11.55 2.98
N ASP A 155 4.13 -12.83 3.28
CA ASP A 155 4.04 -13.91 2.29
C ASP A 155 2.81 -13.79 1.38
N LEU A 156 1.79 -13.02 1.77
CA LEU A 156 0.53 -12.81 1.05
C LEU A 156 0.45 -11.44 0.35
N VAL A 157 1.54 -10.67 0.35
CA VAL A 157 1.58 -9.28 -0.11
C VAL A 157 2.33 -9.17 -1.43
N ALA A 158 1.68 -8.67 -2.47
CA ALA A 158 2.29 -8.44 -3.77
C ALA A 158 3.03 -7.10 -3.87
N TRP A 159 2.62 -6.10 -3.09
CA TRP A 159 3.21 -4.75 -3.09
C TRP A 159 3.10 -4.10 -1.71
N GLY A 160 4.17 -3.43 -1.27
CA GLY A 160 4.24 -2.76 0.02
C GLY A 160 4.32 -1.23 -0.11
N ALA A 161 3.86 -0.52 0.92
CA ALA A 161 4.12 0.90 1.09
C ALA A 161 4.77 1.21 2.43
N ILE A 162 5.66 2.21 2.42
CA ILE A 162 6.09 2.93 3.61
C ILE A 162 5.48 4.33 3.59
N GLY A 163 4.77 4.65 4.66
CA GLY A 163 4.00 5.88 4.80
C GLY A 163 4.84 7.14 4.90
N ALA A 164 4.25 8.30 4.57
CA ALA A 164 4.94 9.60 4.58
C ALA A 164 5.54 9.99 5.94
N ARG A 165 5.06 9.39 7.04
CA ARG A 165 5.56 9.63 8.42
C ARG A 165 6.66 8.66 8.85
N THR A 166 6.85 7.57 8.10
CA THR A 166 7.84 6.53 8.39
C THR A 166 8.90 6.40 7.28
N THR A 167 8.75 7.07 6.14
CA THR A 167 9.77 7.13 5.07
C THR A 167 11.14 7.60 5.57
N GLU A 168 11.18 8.52 6.53
CA GLU A 168 12.43 9.02 7.12
C GLU A 168 12.99 8.09 8.22
N SER A 169 12.19 7.14 8.69
CA SER A 169 12.59 6.21 9.75
C SER A 169 13.58 5.18 9.23
N GLN A 170 14.77 5.14 9.84
CA GLN A 170 15.80 4.19 9.47
C GLN A 170 15.32 2.73 9.56
N VAL A 171 14.64 2.35 10.66
CA VAL A 171 14.18 0.97 10.83
C VAL A 171 13.17 0.54 9.76
N HIS A 172 12.39 1.47 9.20
CA HIS A 172 11.47 1.18 8.10
C HIS A 172 12.18 1.03 6.75
N ARG A 173 13.29 1.75 6.54
CA ARG A 173 14.17 1.57 5.37
C ARG A 173 14.89 0.22 5.44
N GLU A 174 15.38 -0.14 6.62
CA GLU A 174 15.98 -1.45 6.90
C GLU A 174 14.96 -2.58 6.69
N LEU A 175 13.73 -2.44 7.21
CA LEU A 175 12.64 -3.38 6.94
C LEU A 175 12.39 -3.53 5.44
N ALA A 176 12.23 -2.42 4.71
CA ALA A 176 11.93 -2.43 3.28
C ALA A 176 13.01 -3.14 2.45
N SER A 177 14.28 -3.08 2.88
CA SER A 177 15.39 -3.79 2.24
C SER A 177 15.30 -5.32 2.34
N GLY A 178 14.48 -5.84 3.25
CA GLY A 178 14.25 -7.27 3.45
C GLY A 178 12.86 -7.75 3.03
N LEU A 179 11.95 -6.85 2.63
CA LEU A 179 10.62 -7.23 2.17
C LEU A 179 10.71 -7.94 0.81
N SER A 180 10.01 -9.07 0.66
CA SER A 180 10.02 -9.88 -0.57
C SER A 180 9.15 -9.31 -1.70
N CYS A 181 8.54 -8.14 -1.51
CA CYS A 181 7.72 -7.47 -2.51
C CYS A 181 8.34 -6.11 -2.88
N PRO A 182 7.98 -5.54 -4.05
CA PRO A 182 8.24 -4.14 -4.35
C PRO A 182 7.70 -3.20 -3.26
N VAL A 183 8.41 -2.09 -3.00
CA VAL A 183 8.04 -1.14 -1.94
C VAL A 183 7.98 0.29 -2.47
N GLY A 184 6.85 0.97 -2.28
CA GLY A 184 6.71 2.39 -2.57
C GLY A 184 6.93 3.26 -1.33
N PHE A 185 7.83 4.24 -1.43
CA PHE A 185 8.09 5.23 -0.38
C PHE A 185 7.37 6.54 -0.68
N LYS A 186 6.47 6.97 0.20
CA LYS A 186 5.78 8.26 0.05
C LYS A 186 6.71 9.43 0.32
N ASN A 187 6.60 10.50 -0.47
CA ASN A 187 7.22 11.79 -0.13
C ASN A 187 6.73 12.27 1.25
N GLY A 188 7.55 13.07 1.93
CA GLY A 188 7.25 13.58 3.27
C GLY A 188 5.97 14.41 3.29
N THR A 189 5.30 14.55 4.44
CA THR A 189 4.01 15.26 4.55
C THR A 189 4.07 16.73 4.10
N GLY A 190 5.26 17.34 4.12
CA GLY A 190 5.50 18.69 3.61
C GLY A 190 5.67 18.78 2.08
N GLY A 191 5.81 17.65 1.38
CA GLY A 191 6.10 17.58 -0.07
C GLY A 191 7.54 17.16 -0.41
N ASP A 192 8.37 16.85 0.58
CA ASP A 192 9.79 16.56 0.36
C ASP A 192 10.00 15.19 -0.30
N ILE A 193 10.48 15.22 -1.55
CA ILE A 193 10.78 14.05 -2.38
C ILE A 193 12.15 13.45 -2.04
N LYS A 194 13.12 14.26 -1.55
CA LYS A 194 14.47 13.80 -1.23
C LYS A 194 14.45 12.73 -0.15
N ILE A 195 13.58 12.88 0.85
CA ILE A 195 13.37 11.88 1.91
C ILE A 195 12.97 10.51 1.33
N ALA A 196 12.11 10.49 0.31
CA ALA A 196 11.70 9.26 -0.36
C ALA A 196 12.80 8.70 -1.27
N ALA A 197 13.52 9.55 -2.00
CA ALA A 197 14.68 9.13 -2.79
C ALA A 197 15.77 8.48 -1.92
N ASP A 198 16.08 9.09 -0.77
CA ASP A 198 17.03 8.52 0.20
C ASP A 198 16.55 7.19 0.78
N ALA A 199 15.24 7.03 0.99
CA ALA A 199 14.67 5.78 1.45
C ALA A 199 14.78 4.67 0.40
N VAL A 200 14.52 4.98 -0.87
CA VAL A 200 14.72 4.05 -2.00
C VAL A 200 16.19 3.62 -2.09
N GLY A 201 17.12 4.58 -2.05
CA GLY A 201 18.56 4.28 -2.09
C GLY A 201 19.05 3.50 -0.87
N ALA A 202 18.53 3.78 0.32
CA ALA A 202 18.86 3.01 1.52
C ALA A 202 18.33 1.58 1.43
N ALA A 203 17.08 1.40 1.01
CA ALA A 203 16.43 0.10 0.93
C ALA A 203 17.08 -0.83 -0.12
N SER A 204 17.78 -0.29 -1.12
CA SER A 204 18.49 -1.09 -2.12
C SER A 204 19.77 -1.77 -1.62
N HIS A 205 20.17 -1.54 -0.36
CA HIS A 205 21.40 -2.07 0.24
C HIS A 205 21.11 -3.07 1.37
N PRO A 206 22.06 -3.97 1.70
CA PRO A 206 21.99 -4.82 2.88
C PRO A 206 21.93 -4.05 4.20
N HIS A 207 21.14 -4.53 5.15
CA HIS A 207 20.99 -3.98 6.50
C HIS A 207 20.91 -5.07 7.56
N HIS A 208 20.99 -4.65 8.83
CA HIS A 208 20.66 -5.48 9.98
C HIS A 208 19.67 -4.73 10.89
N PHE A 209 18.57 -5.37 11.28
CA PHE A 209 17.60 -4.79 12.21
C PHE A 209 17.00 -5.83 13.15
N LEU A 210 16.39 -5.37 14.24
CA LEU A 210 15.76 -6.24 15.25
C LEU A 210 14.31 -6.55 14.86
N SER A 211 13.93 -7.82 14.91
CA SER A 211 12.57 -8.29 14.65
C SER A 211 12.30 -9.58 15.44
N VAL A 212 11.34 -10.38 14.98
CA VAL A 212 10.99 -11.69 15.55
C VAL A 212 11.15 -12.80 14.51
N THR A 213 11.52 -13.98 14.99
CA THR A 213 11.46 -15.25 14.24
C THR A 213 10.02 -15.68 13.98
N LYS A 214 9.82 -16.69 13.12
CA LYS A 214 8.49 -17.28 12.92
C LYS A 214 7.98 -17.98 14.17
N GLU A 215 8.87 -18.42 15.05
CA GLU A 215 8.59 -19.07 16.32
C GLU A 215 8.29 -18.04 17.44
N GLY A 216 8.40 -16.74 17.17
CA GLY A 216 8.05 -15.65 18.09
C GLY A 216 9.19 -15.19 19.02
N GLY A 217 10.39 -15.78 18.91
CA GLY A 217 11.58 -15.30 19.60
C GLY A 217 12.18 -14.06 18.92
N THR A 218 12.85 -13.20 19.68
CA THR A 218 13.55 -12.02 19.14
C THR A 218 14.74 -12.43 18.26
N ALA A 219 15.01 -11.67 17.21
CA ALA A 219 16.04 -11.99 16.23
C ALA A 219 16.71 -10.75 15.64
N ILE A 220 17.94 -10.95 15.17
CA ILE A 220 18.63 -10.04 14.26
C ILE A 220 18.31 -10.52 12.85
N VAL A 221 17.72 -9.66 12.03
CA VAL A 221 17.43 -9.91 10.62
C VAL A 221 18.56 -9.30 9.79
N SER A 222 19.14 -10.06 8.88
CA SER A 222 20.10 -9.59 7.87
C SER A 222 19.43 -9.58 6.51
N THR A 223 19.49 -8.46 5.78
CA THR A 223 18.80 -8.29 4.49
C THR A 223 19.80 -8.20 3.32
N ALA A 224 19.34 -8.49 2.11
CA ALA A 224 20.15 -8.42 0.89
C ALA A 224 20.01 -7.09 0.13
N GLY A 225 19.09 -6.22 0.54
CA GLY A 225 18.64 -5.07 -0.25
C GLY A 225 17.44 -5.42 -1.14
N ASN A 226 16.63 -4.39 -1.43
CA ASN A 226 15.44 -4.49 -2.26
C ASN A 226 15.59 -3.61 -3.51
N PRO A 227 15.78 -4.20 -4.71
CA PRO A 227 15.96 -3.44 -5.95
C PRO A 227 14.66 -2.88 -6.52
N ASP A 228 13.50 -3.25 -5.95
CA ASP A 228 12.17 -2.95 -6.47
C ASP A 228 11.48 -1.83 -5.68
N CYS A 229 12.27 -0.91 -5.13
CA CYS A 229 11.78 0.29 -4.46
C CYS A 229 11.54 1.45 -5.43
N HIS A 230 10.53 2.27 -5.16
CA HIS A 230 10.17 3.47 -5.96
C HIS A 230 9.56 4.57 -5.10
N VAL A 231 9.42 5.77 -5.67
CA VAL A 231 8.83 6.93 -4.97
C VAL A 231 7.34 7.05 -5.28
N ILE A 232 6.54 7.39 -4.26
CA ILE A 232 5.13 7.74 -4.38
C ILE A 232 4.96 9.25 -4.15
N LEU A 233 4.47 9.96 -5.17
CA LEU A 233 4.06 11.36 -5.12
C LEU A 233 2.63 11.46 -4.58
N ARG A 234 2.46 12.07 -3.40
CA ARG A 234 1.18 12.10 -2.67
C ARG A 234 0.73 13.49 -2.22
N GLY A 235 1.34 14.51 -2.80
CA GLY A 235 1.21 15.92 -2.46
C GLY A 235 1.98 16.31 -1.21
N GLY A 236 1.86 17.57 -0.82
CA GLY A 236 2.42 18.15 0.39
C GLY A 236 1.59 19.36 0.82
N LYS A 237 2.23 20.53 0.92
CA LYS A 237 1.51 21.81 1.03
C LYS A 237 0.64 22.10 -0.21
N THR A 238 1.13 21.68 -1.38
CA THR A 238 0.42 21.71 -2.65
C THR A 238 0.36 20.29 -3.24
N PRO A 239 -0.60 20.01 -4.14
CA PRO A 239 -0.54 18.82 -4.98
C PRO A 239 0.77 18.74 -5.78
N ASN A 240 1.18 17.52 -6.15
CA ASN A 240 2.41 17.24 -6.90
C ASN A 240 2.24 16.12 -7.95
N PHE A 241 1.05 16.03 -8.57
CA PHE A 241 0.73 15.04 -9.61
C PHE A 241 0.98 15.54 -11.04
N ASP A 242 1.08 16.85 -11.23
CA ASP A 242 1.20 17.50 -12.54
C ASP A 242 2.57 17.24 -13.19
N ALA A 243 2.65 17.48 -14.50
CA ALA A 243 3.86 17.21 -15.28
C ALA A 243 5.12 17.96 -14.78
N ALA A 244 4.97 19.18 -14.23
CA ALA A 244 6.12 19.92 -13.70
C ALA A 244 6.63 19.28 -12.40
N SER A 245 5.71 18.80 -11.55
CA SER A 245 6.04 18.03 -10.36
C SER A 245 6.71 16.69 -10.68
N VAL A 246 6.22 15.96 -11.70
CA VAL A 246 6.83 14.71 -12.21
C VAL A 246 8.25 14.97 -12.71
N GLN A 247 8.45 16.06 -13.46
CA GLN A 247 9.78 16.47 -13.94
C GLN A 247 10.72 16.80 -12.78
N ALA A 248 10.25 17.57 -11.79
CA ALA A 248 11.05 17.95 -10.63
C ALA A 248 11.45 16.73 -9.79
N ALA A 249 10.50 15.81 -9.54
CA ALA A 249 10.77 14.57 -8.83
C ALA A 249 11.80 13.70 -9.57
N SER A 250 11.68 13.62 -10.89
CA SER A 250 12.64 12.88 -11.74
C SER A 250 14.05 13.45 -11.66
N ALA A 251 14.20 14.77 -11.60
CA ALA A 251 15.50 15.43 -11.46
C ALA A 251 16.15 15.14 -10.09
N VAL A 252 15.34 15.07 -9.03
CA VAL A 252 15.82 14.65 -7.70
C VAL A 252 16.32 13.20 -7.74
N LEU A 253 15.56 12.28 -8.34
CA LEU A 253 15.95 10.88 -8.46
C LEU A 253 17.24 10.71 -9.27
N ALA A 254 17.36 11.41 -10.40
CA ALA A 254 18.57 11.40 -11.22
C ALA A 254 19.81 11.89 -10.44
N THR A 255 19.67 12.96 -9.65
CA THR A 255 20.75 13.48 -8.79
C THR A 255 21.14 12.48 -7.69
N SER A 256 20.20 11.66 -7.24
CA SER A 256 20.44 10.56 -6.29
C SER A 256 20.93 9.26 -6.95
N GLY A 257 21.17 9.24 -8.27
CA GLY A 257 21.60 8.05 -8.99
C GLY A 257 20.51 6.98 -9.13
N LEU A 258 19.24 7.37 -8.98
CA LEU A 258 18.09 6.47 -9.02
C LEU A 258 17.31 6.63 -10.34
N PRO A 259 16.72 5.54 -10.86
CA PRO A 259 15.84 5.62 -12.01
C PRO A 259 14.56 6.39 -11.67
N ALA A 260 14.08 7.22 -12.61
CA ALA A 260 12.86 8.00 -12.46
C ALA A 260 11.61 7.12 -12.59
N ARG A 261 11.24 6.43 -11.49
CA ARG A 261 10.09 5.54 -11.38
C ARG A 261 9.15 6.09 -10.32
N LEU A 262 8.04 6.66 -10.78
CA LEU A 262 7.11 7.40 -9.93
C LEU A 262 5.75 6.72 -9.93
N MET A 263 5.23 6.45 -8.74
CA MET A 263 3.80 6.20 -8.53
C MET A 263 3.14 7.50 -8.07
N ILE A 264 1.92 7.79 -8.54
CA ILE A 264 1.18 8.99 -8.12
C ILE A 264 -0.06 8.59 -7.33
N ASP A 265 -0.15 9.05 -6.09
CA ASP A 265 -1.33 8.90 -5.24
C ASP A 265 -2.35 9.97 -5.60
N ALA A 266 -3.49 9.56 -6.14
CA ALA A 266 -4.56 10.47 -6.53
C ALA A 266 -5.35 11.03 -5.35
N SER A 267 -5.24 10.41 -4.16
CA SER A 267 -5.95 10.82 -2.94
C SER A 267 -5.13 11.82 -2.11
N HIS A 268 -5.35 11.84 -0.80
CA HIS A 268 -4.56 12.56 0.20
C HIS A 268 -4.32 14.04 -0.14
N ALA A 269 -3.08 14.51 -0.16
CA ALA A 269 -2.81 15.93 -0.41
C ALA A 269 -2.96 16.29 -1.89
N ASN A 270 -2.86 15.32 -2.81
CA ASN A 270 -3.15 15.55 -4.22
C ASN A 270 -4.64 15.79 -4.48
N SER A 271 -5.52 15.09 -3.77
CA SER A 271 -6.97 15.36 -3.81
C SER A 271 -7.40 16.52 -2.91
N SER A 272 -6.47 17.19 -2.21
CA SER A 272 -6.80 18.15 -1.14
C SER A 272 -7.71 17.56 -0.05
N LYS A 273 -7.57 16.25 0.21
CA LYS A 273 -8.37 15.43 1.14
C LYS A 273 -9.86 15.37 0.80
N LYS A 274 -10.18 15.54 -0.48
CA LYS A 274 -11.55 15.49 -1.01
C LYS A 274 -11.66 14.32 -2.01
N PRO A 275 -12.35 13.22 -1.68
CA PRO A 275 -12.41 12.05 -2.57
C PRO A 275 -12.92 12.39 -3.97
N GLU A 276 -13.86 13.33 -4.09
CA GLU A 276 -14.43 13.79 -5.35
C GLU A 276 -13.42 14.44 -6.31
N ASN A 277 -12.23 14.81 -5.81
CA ASN A 277 -11.16 15.35 -6.64
C ASN A 277 -10.28 14.25 -7.26
N GLN A 278 -10.31 13.01 -6.75
CA GLN A 278 -9.47 11.92 -7.27
C GLN A 278 -9.65 11.67 -8.78
N PRO A 279 -10.87 11.66 -9.35
CA PRO A 279 -11.06 11.47 -10.79
C PRO A 279 -10.37 12.55 -11.64
N ALA A 280 -10.36 13.81 -11.19
CA ALA A 280 -9.68 14.89 -11.90
C ALA A 280 -8.15 14.73 -11.85
N VAL A 281 -7.61 14.29 -10.71
CA VAL A 281 -6.19 13.94 -10.58
C VAL A 281 -5.82 12.78 -11.50
N VAL A 282 -6.66 11.73 -11.55
CA VAL A 282 -6.46 10.60 -12.47
C VAL A 282 -6.52 11.04 -13.94
N ALA A 283 -7.43 11.94 -14.30
CA ALA A 283 -7.53 12.45 -15.68
C ALA A 283 -6.25 13.20 -16.11
N ASP A 284 -5.63 13.97 -15.22
CA ASP A 284 -4.35 14.64 -15.48
C ASP A 284 -3.21 13.62 -15.68
N ILE A 285 -3.10 12.63 -14.79
CA ILE A 285 -2.13 11.55 -14.89
C ILE A 285 -2.32 10.78 -16.21
N ALA A 286 -3.56 10.45 -16.56
CA ALA A 286 -3.91 9.77 -17.79
C ALA A 286 -3.52 10.58 -19.04
N ALA A 287 -3.72 11.90 -19.02
CA ALA A 287 -3.28 12.78 -20.11
C ALA A 287 -1.75 12.76 -20.29
N GLN A 288 -0.99 12.78 -19.19
CA GLN A 288 0.47 12.65 -19.23
C GLN A 288 0.91 11.31 -19.83
N ILE A 289 0.33 10.20 -19.34
CA ILE A 289 0.62 8.85 -19.84
C ILE A 289 0.31 8.76 -21.35
N ALA A 290 -0.89 9.15 -21.76
CA ALA A 290 -1.29 9.18 -23.18
C ALA A 290 -0.36 10.08 -24.02
N GLY A 291 0.17 11.15 -23.42
CA GLY A 291 1.14 12.06 -24.02
C GLY A 291 2.52 11.45 -24.30
N GLY A 292 2.84 10.29 -23.73
CA GLY A 292 4.15 9.64 -23.88
C GLY A 292 4.94 9.49 -22.58
N GLU A 293 4.41 9.92 -21.44
CA GLU A 293 5.13 9.84 -20.16
C GLU A 293 5.38 8.37 -19.76
N GLN A 294 6.66 8.02 -19.58
CA GLN A 294 7.10 6.67 -19.22
C GLN A 294 7.57 6.56 -17.77
N ARG A 295 7.83 7.68 -17.09
CA ARG A 295 8.34 7.70 -15.71
C ARG A 295 7.24 7.44 -14.69
N ILE A 296 5.98 7.60 -15.08
CA ILE A 296 4.82 7.22 -14.27
C ILE A 296 4.59 5.73 -14.42
N VAL A 297 5.03 4.97 -13.42
CA VAL A 297 4.94 3.50 -13.38
C VAL A 297 3.70 3.00 -12.65
N GLY A 298 3.02 3.87 -11.90
CA GLY A 298 1.78 3.50 -11.24
C GLY A 298 0.95 4.63 -10.67
N VAL A 299 -0.26 4.27 -10.22
CA VAL A 299 -1.22 5.17 -9.58
C VAL A 299 -1.80 4.51 -8.34
N MET A 300 -2.05 5.29 -7.29
CA MET A 300 -2.80 4.84 -6.10
C MET A 300 -4.13 5.58 -5.99
N VAL A 301 -5.21 4.86 -5.71
CA VAL A 301 -6.58 5.41 -5.61
C VAL A 301 -7.28 4.87 -4.36
N GLU A 302 -7.91 5.75 -3.58
CA GLU A 302 -8.75 5.34 -2.45
C GLU A 302 -10.21 5.24 -2.91
N SER A 303 -10.73 4.01 -2.96
CA SER A 303 -12.07 3.69 -3.46
C SER A 303 -12.76 2.63 -2.62
N HIS A 304 -14.09 2.67 -2.58
CA HIS A 304 -14.87 1.67 -1.85
C HIS A 304 -16.18 1.35 -2.58
N LEU A 305 -17.06 0.57 -1.94
CA LEU A 305 -18.36 0.23 -2.50
C LEU A 305 -19.26 1.48 -2.49
N VAL A 306 -19.18 2.24 -1.41
CA VAL A 306 -19.92 3.49 -1.20
C VAL A 306 -18.93 4.64 -1.03
N ALA A 307 -19.21 5.75 -1.71
CA ALA A 307 -18.39 6.96 -1.69
C ALA A 307 -18.39 7.66 -0.32
N GLY A 308 -17.40 8.52 -0.10
CA GLY A 308 -17.28 9.34 1.11
C GLY A 308 -16.70 8.58 2.29
N ARG A 309 -17.02 9.08 3.49
CA ARG A 309 -16.63 8.49 4.78
C ARG A 309 -17.78 8.60 5.77
N GLN A 310 -17.69 7.81 6.83
CA GLN A 310 -18.52 7.92 8.03
C GLN A 310 -17.65 7.97 9.28
N ASP A 311 -18.22 8.43 10.38
CA ASP A 311 -17.58 8.44 11.70
C ASP A 311 -17.94 7.15 12.45
N LEU A 312 -16.97 6.59 13.19
CA LEU A 312 -17.24 5.52 14.14
C LEU A 312 -17.80 6.16 15.42
N VAL A 313 -19.11 6.00 15.63
CA VAL A 313 -19.84 6.51 16.79
C VAL A 313 -20.40 5.33 17.57
N ASP A 314 -20.15 5.30 18.88
CA ASP A 314 -20.58 4.20 19.75
C ASP A 314 -22.10 4.00 19.69
N GLY A 315 -22.52 2.72 19.59
CA GLY A 315 -23.92 2.32 19.45
C GLY A 315 -24.61 2.64 18.12
N GLN A 316 -23.93 3.29 17.16
CA GLN A 316 -24.50 3.57 15.83
C GLN A 316 -24.05 2.51 14.80
N PRO A 317 -24.98 1.92 14.03
CA PRO A 317 -24.60 0.98 12.98
C PRO A 317 -23.84 1.71 11.86
N LEU A 318 -22.77 1.09 11.36
CA LEU A 318 -22.02 1.58 10.22
C LEU A 318 -22.74 1.25 8.91
N ALA A 319 -22.71 2.18 7.96
CA ALA A 319 -23.10 1.94 6.58
C ALA A 319 -22.16 0.91 5.95
N TYR A 320 -22.72 -0.13 5.34
CA TYR A 320 -21.96 -1.19 4.69
C TYR A 320 -21.12 -0.64 3.52
N GLY A 321 -19.84 -1.01 3.48
CA GLY A 321 -18.96 -0.66 2.36
C GLY A 321 -18.59 0.81 2.24
N GLN A 322 -18.73 1.59 3.31
CA GLN A 322 -18.30 3.00 3.38
C GLN A 322 -17.14 3.16 4.39
N SER A 323 -16.10 3.92 4.02
CA SER A 323 -14.89 4.10 4.83
C SER A 323 -15.15 4.75 6.19
N ILE A 324 -14.51 4.25 7.25
CA ILE A 324 -14.47 4.90 8.58
C ILE A 324 -13.22 5.76 8.82
N THR A 325 -12.40 5.96 7.78
CA THR A 325 -11.15 6.73 7.82
C THR A 325 -11.20 7.88 6.82
N ASP A 326 -10.30 7.95 5.84
CA ASP A 326 -10.40 8.97 4.80
C ASP A 326 -11.52 8.62 3.82
N GLY A 327 -12.11 9.65 3.20
CA GLY A 327 -13.16 9.47 2.21
C GLY A 327 -12.65 8.78 0.95
N CYS A 328 -13.46 7.90 0.37
CA CYS A 328 -13.15 7.17 -0.86
C CYS A 328 -14.08 7.60 -2.00
N ILE A 329 -13.67 7.40 -3.25
CA ILE A 329 -14.62 7.42 -4.38
C ILE A 329 -15.51 6.17 -4.34
N GLY A 330 -16.70 6.25 -4.95
CA GLY A 330 -17.64 5.14 -5.05
C GLY A 330 -17.25 4.12 -6.13
N TRP A 331 -18.00 3.03 -6.22
CA TRP A 331 -17.72 1.94 -7.16
C TRP A 331 -17.79 2.39 -8.62
N GLU A 332 -18.79 3.19 -8.99
CA GLU A 332 -18.98 3.68 -10.36
C GLU A 332 -17.80 4.53 -10.83
N ASP A 333 -17.34 5.45 -9.98
CA ASP A 333 -16.15 6.25 -10.24
C ASP A 333 -14.89 5.38 -10.32
N SER A 334 -14.79 4.34 -9.50
CA SER A 334 -13.67 3.38 -9.51
C SER A 334 -13.54 2.70 -10.88
N VAL A 335 -14.65 2.25 -11.45
CA VAL A 335 -14.70 1.66 -12.79
C VAL A 335 -14.27 2.70 -13.84
N ALA A 336 -14.78 3.93 -13.75
CA ALA A 336 -14.48 5.00 -14.71
C ALA A 336 -12.98 5.39 -14.70
N VAL A 337 -12.35 5.50 -13.53
CA VAL A 337 -10.92 5.84 -13.43
C VAL A 337 -10.04 4.71 -13.96
N LEU A 338 -10.40 3.44 -13.72
CA LEU A 338 -9.67 2.29 -14.28
C LEU A 338 -9.73 2.27 -15.80
N HIS A 339 -10.90 2.49 -16.40
CA HIS A 339 -11.02 2.58 -17.86
C HIS A 339 -10.24 3.76 -18.44
N THR A 340 -10.26 4.92 -17.78
CA THR A 340 -9.48 6.10 -18.18
C THR A 340 -7.98 5.79 -18.21
N LEU A 341 -7.45 5.17 -17.16
CA LEU A 341 -6.04 4.78 -17.09
C LEU A 341 -5.67 3.74 -18.15
N ALA A 342 -6.51 2.73 -18.36
CA ALA A 342 -6.27 1.70 -19.38
C ALA A 342 -6.23 2.30 -20.80
N GLN A 343 -7.14 3.24 -21.11
CA GLN A 343 -7.14 3.95 -22.38
C GLN A 343 -5.87 4.78 -22.57
N ALA A 344 -5.39 5.45 -21.53
CA ALA A 344 -4.15 6.24 -21.59
C ALA A 344 -2.92 5.38 -21.88
N VAL A 345 -2.79 4.22 -21.22
CA VAL A 345 -1.69 3.28 -21.49
C VAL A 345 -1.72 2.79 -22.94
N ARG A 346 -2.90 2.41 -23.46
CA ARG A 346 -3.06 1.98 -24.86
C ARG A 346 -2.71 3.10 -25.84
N ALA A 347 -3.12 4.34 -25.56
CA ALA A 347 -2.78 5.50 -26.37
C ALA A 347 -1.26 5.75 -26.40
N ARG A 348 -0.58 5.62 -25.26
CA ARG A 348 0.88 5.71 -25.16
C ARG A 348 1.57 4.65 -26.02
N ARG A 349 1.09 3.41 -25.96
CA ARG A 349 1.62 2.27 -26.75
C ARG A 349 1.48 2.52 -28.25
N ALA A 350 0.29 2.92 -28.70
CA ALA A 350 0.06 3.26 -30.11
C ALA A 350 0.96 4.39 -30.61
N LYS A 351 1.27 5.38 -29.76
CA LYS A 351 2.20 6.47 -30.11
C LYS A 351 3.66 5.98 -30.24
N GLN A 352 4.07 5.02 -29.42
CA GLN A 352 5.41 4.42 -29.49
C GLN A 352 5.58 3.54 -30.74
N GLU A 353 4.54 2.81 -31.13
CA GLU A 353 4.55 2.01 -32.36
C GLU A 353 4.58 2.88 -33.64
N ALA A 354 4.10 4.11 -33.57
CA ALA A 354 4.06 5.05 -34.68
C ALA A 354 5.33 5.93 -34.83
N ALA A 355 6.23 5.93 -33.85
CA ALA A 355 7.43 6.78 -33.79
C ALA A 355 8.68 6.06 -34.32
#